data_AF-A0A517S9R5-F1
#
_entry.id   AF-A0A517S9R5-F1
#
_cell.length_a   1.000
_cell.length_b   1.000
_cell.length_c   1.000
_cell.angle_alpha   90.00
_cell.angle_beta   90.00
_cell.angle_gamma   90.00
#
_symmetry.space_group_name_H-M   'P 1'
#
loop_
_entity.id
_entity.type
_entity.pdbx_description
1 polymer ?
#
loop_
_entity_poly.entity_id
_entity_poly.type
_entity_poly.pdbx_seq_one_letter_code
_entity_poly.pdbx_strand_id
1 'polypeptide(L)'
;MIHFLPAAAIIGYAVSAVLMVGLIASRRFSTAVMVPIPVLFLAVIGLGPTAFIMGVGLLLFALFAWAVEAKWSTFAMLAVVPFAIGSIQHHRHVGSLVQDIDAMRADFPVQSLKERLRFHEEHPVAGGEAASTASFATSGGRRYASRAWKLERLHDESYKDFVAAAGFGSVRMVRVRRSSLELPKLVRTPVASRDLCFDNREVPGRAKPTESDLNQLHLAGMKEFIDDNRMGFDRGPDFVIGFEPHAVASSPAPIRANDETWQVARLELVSLLRHDEPRVYVSDDLPNLDELEQTPTRPLDEFERTHLAALENDQEVVTSDEPTVIRMLGAVRATETCLGCHSVPQKTLLGAFSYDLRPVRHDAPGSAEVAVGSSPEK
;
A
#
# COMPACT_ATOMS: atom_id res chain seq x y z
N MET A 1 15.25 -6.12 28.01
CA MET A 1 14.22 -5.70 29.00
C MET A 1 12.91 -6.52 28.94
N ILE A 2 12.73 -7.43 27.97
CA ILE A 2 11.43 -8.12 27.71
C ILE A 2 11.18 -9.33 28.64
N HIS A 3 12.21 -9.92 29.26
CA HIS A 3 12.04 -11.09 30.13
C HIS A 3 11.48 -10.80 31.54
N PHE A 4 11.32 -9.54 31.96
CA PHE A 4 10.87 -9.20 33.33
C PHE A 4 9.35 -9.06 33.47
N LEU A 5 8.61 -8.77 32.39
CA LEU A 5 7.15 -8.62 32.45
C LEU A 5 6.37 -9.91 32.78
N PRO A 6 6.70 -11.11 32.27
CA PRO A 6 5.93 -12.30 32.62
C PRO A 6 6.04 -12.63 34.12
N ALA A 7 7.21 -12.39 34.73
CA ALA A 7 7.40 -12.60 36.16
C ALA A 7 6.51 -11.67 37.00
N ALA A 8 6.40 -10.39 36.65
CA ALA A 8 5.57 -9.43 37.37
C ALA A 8 4.06 -9.78 37.29
N ALA A 9 3.59 -10.22 36.12
CA ALA A 9 2.20 -10.67 35.97
C ALA A 9 1.93 -11.96 36.77
N ILE A 10 2.83 -12.95 36.70
CA ILE A 10 2.73 -14.20 37.48
C ILE A 10 2.74 -13.91 38.99
N ILE A 11 3.63 -13.02 39.45
CA ILE A 11 3.67 -12.59 40.86
C ILE A 11 2.37 -11.88 41.24
N GLY A 12 1.85 -11.00 40.39
CA GLY A 12 0.55 -10.34 40.61
C GLY A 12 -0.59 -11.34 40.79
N TYR A 13 -0.71 -12.34 39.90
CA TYR A 13 -1.71 -13.40 40.01
C TYR A 13 -1.52 -14.26 41.26
N ALA A 14 -0.28 -14.61 41.59
CA ALA A 14 0.03 -15.41 42.78
C ALA A 14 -0.33 -14.65 44.06
N VAL A 15 0.00 -13.36 44.16
CA VAL A 15 -0.33 -12.50 45.31
C VAL A 15 -1.84 -12.31 45.41
N SER A 16 -2.53 -12.00 44.32
CA SER A 16 -4.00 -11.89 44.33
C SER A 16 -4.67 -13.20 44.72
N ALA A 17 -4.20 -14.34 44.21
CA ALA A 17 -4.72 -15.65 44.60
C ALA A 17 -4.50 -15.93 46.09
N VAL A 18 -3.29 -15.70 46.62
CA VAL A 18 -2.98 -15.90 48.05
C VAL A 18 -3.80 -14.97 48.95
N LEU A 19 -3.96 -13.70 48.58
CA LEU A 19 -4.79 -12.75 49.33
C LEU A 19 -6.26 -13.16 49.30
N MET A 20 -6.77 -13.62 48.16
CA MET A 20 -8.14 -14.11 48.05
C MET A 20 -8.34 -15.38 48.89
N VAL A 21 -7.38 -16.31 48.89
CA VAL A 21 -7.38 -17.52 49.73
C VAL A 21 -7.41 -17.16 51.22
N GLY A 22 -6.57 -16.22 51.66
CA GLY A 22 -6.52 -15.78 53.05
C GLY A 22 -7.81 -15.08 53.50
N LEU A 23 -8.41 -14.26 52.64
CA LEU A 23 -9.67 -13.58 52.91
C LEU A 23 -10.84 -14.56 53.01
N ILE A 24 -10.92 -15.55 52.10
CA ILE A 24 -11.94 -16.59 52.12
C ILE A 24 -11.81 -17.48 53.37
N ALA A 25 -10.59 -17.91 53.72
CA ALA A 25 -10.34 -18.73 54.91
C ALA A 25 -10.74 -18.03 56.23
N SER A 26 -10.70 -16.69 56.27
CA SER A 26 -11.01 -15.91 57.46
C SER A 26 -12.51 -15.77 57.79
N ARG A 27 -13.42 -16.29 56.93
CA ARG A 27 -14.89 -16.10 57.02
C ARG A 27 -15.38 -14.63 57.11
N ARG A 28 -14.51 -13.63 56.91
CA ARG A 28 -14.88 -12.21 56.90
C ARG A 28 -15.36 -11.80 55.50
N PHE A 29 -16.64 -12.08 55.27
CA PHE A 29 -17.29 -12.02 53.94
C PHE A 29 -17.30 -10.63 53.29
N SER A 30 -17.49 -9.53 54.04
CA SER A 30 -17.66 -8.19 53.43
C SER A 30 -16.35 -7.60 52.88
N THR A 31 -15.21 -7.92 53.47
CA THR A 31 -13.89 -7.48 52.97
C THR A 31 -13.36 -8.36 51.83
N ALA A 32 -13.79 -9.63 51.78
CA ALA A 32 -13.37 -10.59 50.74
C ALA A 32 -13.95 -10.27 49.35
N VAL A 33 -15.12 -9.62 49.25
CA VAL A 33 -15.77 -9.28 47.97
C VAL A 33 -15.37 -7.90 47.44
N MET A 34 -15.07 -6.94 48.32
CA MET A 34 -14.75 -5.55 47.93
C MET A 34 -13.34 -5.36 47.36
N VAL A 35 -12.35 -6.16 47.77
CA VAL A 35 -10.95 -6.07 47.31
C VAL A 35 -10.69 -6.65 45.90
N PRO A 36 -11.28 -7.79 45.49
CA PRO A 36 -10.99 -8.35 44.17
C PRO A 36 -11.58 -7.53 43.03
N ILE A 37 -12.64 -6.74 43.24
CA ILE A 37 -13.31 -5.98 42.17
C ILE A 37 -12.40 -4.89 41.56
N PRO A 38 -11.75 -3.99 42.34
CA PRO A 38 -10.79 -3.03 41.79
C PRO A 38 -9.56 -3.71 41.18
N VAL A 39 -9.09 -4.83 41.74
CA VAL A 39 -7.95 -5.59 41.20
C VAL A 39 -8.32 -6.24 39.87
N LEU A 40 -9.52 -6.81 39.76
CA LEU A 40 -10.08 -7.32 38.50
C LEU A 40 -10.26 -6.21 37.48
N PHE A 41 -10.73 -5.03 37.90
CA PHE A 41 -10.90 -3.88 37.03
C PHE A 41 -9.56 -3.32 36.51
N LEU A 42 -8.56 -3.21 37.38
CA LEU A 42 -7.20 -2.84 37.00
C LEU A 42 -6.53 -3.92 36.15
N ALA A 43 -6.86 -5.20 36.37
CA ALA A 43 -6.46 -6.30 35.49
C ALA A 43 -7.10 -6.20 34.10
N VAL A 44 -8.28 -5.58 33.91
CA VAL A 44 -8.84 -5.32 32.56
C VAL A 44 -7.99 -4.35 31.78
N ILE A 45 -7.65 -3.24 32.42
CA ILE A 45 -6.80 -2.18 31.85
C ILE A 45 -5.39 -2.73 31.65
N GLY A 46 -4.99 -3.72 32.47
CA GLY A 46 -3.68 -4.34 32.67
C GLY A 46 -3.40 -5.67 31.93
N LEU A 47 -4.39 -6.39 31.42
CA LEU A 47 -4.19 -7.75 30.86
C LEU A 47 -5.11 -8.08 29.66
N GLY A 48 -5.96 -7.14 29.23
CA GLY A 48 -6.79 -7.27 28.03
C GLY A 48 -8.14 -7.99 28.26
N PRO A 49 -9.00 -8.03 27.22
CA PRO A 49 -10.39 -8.48 27.33
C PRO A 49 -10.51 -9.97 27.70
N THR A 50 -9.57 -10.82 27.27
CA THR A 50 -9.60 -12.25 27.60
C THR A 50 -9.35 -12.47 29.10
N ALA A 51 -8.37 -11.77 29.68
CA ALA A 51 -8.10 -11.83 31.11
C ALA A 51 -9.27 -11.26 31.94
N PHE A 52 -9.94 -10.23 31.43
CA PHE A 52 -11.17 -9.73 32.04
C PHE A 52 -12.28 -10.77 32.07
N ILE A 53 -12.59 -11.40 30.93
CA ILE A 53 -13.63 -12.43 30.85
C ILE A 53 -13.29 -13.61 31.78
N MET A 54 -12.02 -14.05 31.80
CA MET A 54 -11.57 -15.08 32.75
C MET A 54 -11.74 -14.63 34.20
N GLY A 55 -11.35 -13.40 34.51
CA GLY A 55 -11.47 -12.84 35.85
C GLY A 55 -12.92 -12.73 36.34
N VAL A 56 -13.82 -12.25 35.48
CA VAL A 56 -15.26 -12.21 35.75
C VAL A 56 -15.82 -13.62 35.92
N GLY A 57 -15.43 -14.56 35.04
CA GLY A 57 -15.83 -15.95 35.13
C GLY A 57 -15.40 -16.61 36.46
N LEU A 58 -14.15 -16.40 36.88
CA LEU A 58 -13.62 -16.88 38.16
C LEU A 58 -14.36 -16.26 39.35
N LEU A 59 -14.68 -14.96 39.29
CA LEU A 59 -15.45 -14.28 40.33
C LEU A 59 -16.87 -14.86 40.46
N LEU A 60 -17.61 -14.97 39.35
CA LEU A 60 -18.95 -15.54 39.34
C LEU A 60 -18.95 -16.99 39.83
N PHE A 61 -17.94 -17.75 39.43
CA PHE A 61 -17.76 -19.13 39.86
C PHE A 61 -17.47 -19.24 41.37
N ALA A 62 -16.63 -18.35 41.91
CA ALA A 62 -16.36 -18.28 43.35
C ALA A 62 -17.62 -17.96 44.15
N LEU A 63 -18.45 -17.02 43.67
CA LEU A 63 -19.73 -16.70 44.29
C LEU A 63 -20.68 -17.91 44.29
N PHE A 64 -20.74 -18.66 43.19
CA PHE A 64 -21.54 -19.88 43.11
C PHE A 64 -21.04 -20.98 44.06
N ALA A 65 -19.74 -21.27 44.05
CA ALA A 65 -19.13 -22.28 44.91
C ALA A 65 -19.36 -21.98 46.40
N TRP A 66 -19.32 -20.69 46.77
CA TRP A 66 -19.67 -20.23 48.10
C TRP A 66 -21.15 -20.49 48.43
N ALA A 67 -22.06 -20.15 47.52
CA ALA A 67 -23.49 -20.33 47.73
C ALA A 67 -23.92 -21.79 47.94
N VAL A 68 -23.16 -22.75 47.41
CA VAL A 68 -23.43 -24.20 47.56
C VAL A 68 -22.57 -24.88 48.63
N GLU A 69 -21.84 -24.11 49.43
CA GLU A 69 -20.92 -24.62 50.47
C GLU A 69 -19.89 -25.64 49.94
N ALA A 70 -19.41 -25.42 48.71
CA ALA A 70 -18.44 -26.32 48.10
C ALA A 70 -17.13 -26.37 48.91
N LYS A 71 -16.54 -27.57 49.03
CA LYS A 71 -15.22 -27.74 49.65
C LYS A 71 -14.16 -26.99 48.85
N TRP A 72 -13.20 -26.40 49.55
CA TRP A 72 -12.09 -25.63 48.96
C TRP A 72 -11.34 -26.36 47.85
N SER A 73 -11.08 -27.66 48.03
CA SER A 73 -10.41 -28.50 47.02
C SER A 73 -11.20 -28.56 45.70
N THR A 74 -12.53 -28.55 45.78
CA THR A 74 -13.44 -28.54 44.62
C THR A 74 -13.38 -27.19 43.92
N PHE A 75 -13.37 -26.09 44.67
CA PHE A 75 -13.21 -24.75 44.12
C PHE A 75 -11.86 -24.56 43.41
N ALA A 76 -10.75 -24.96 44.04
CA ALA A 76 -9.41 -24.83 43.48
C ALA A 76 -9.26 -25.61 42.16
N MET A 77 -9.73 -26.87 42.11
CA MET A 77 -9.75 -27.65 40.87
C MET A 77 -10.58 -26.99 39.78
N LEU A 78 -11.77 -26.48 40.14
CA LEU A 78 -12.67 -25.86 39.17
C LEU A 78 -12.22 -24.45 38.73
N ALA A 79 -11.33 -23.78 39.46
CA ALA A 79 -10.71 -22.52 39.04
C ALA A 79 -9.49 -22.73 38.11
N VAL A 80 -8.71 -23.79 38.34
CA VAL A 80 -7.55 -24.15 37.50
C VAL A 80 -7.99 -24.50 36.08
N VAL A 81 -9.12 -25.20 35.92
CA VAL A 81 -9.59 -25.66 34.61
C VAL A 81 -9.91 -24.50 33.64
N PRO A 82 -10.75 -23.51 33.97
CA PRO A 82 -11.00 -22.33 33.12
C PRO A 82 -9.75 -21.50 32.84
N PHE A 83 -8.85 -21.37 33.82
CA PHE A 83 -7.59 -20.65 33.62
C PHE A 83 -6.69 -21.37 32.60
N ALA A 84 -6.58 -22.70 32.70
CA ALA A 84 -5.85 -23.51 31.73
C ALA A 84 -6.49 -23.42 30.33
N ILE A 85 -7.82 -23.53 30.25
CA ILE A 85 -8.57 -23.39 28.98
C ILE A 85 -8.32 -22.01 28.37
N GLY A 86 -8.46 -20.94 29.14
CA GLY A 86 -8.26 -19.58 28.67
C GLY A 86 -6.82 -19.30 28.25
N SER A 87 -5.84 -19.86 28.96
CA SER A 87 -4.42 -19.79 28.57
C SER A 87 -4.15 -20.54 27.27
N ILE A 88 -4.72 -21.73 27.09
CA ILE A 88 -4.63 -22.51 25.83
C ILE A 88 -5.29 -21.73 24.68
N GLN A 89 -6.47 -21.15 24.90
CA GLN A 89 -7.17 -20.34 23.91
C GLN A 89 -6.38 -19.08 23.53
N HIS A 90 -5.82 -18.37 24.51
CA HIS A 90 -4.97 -17.22 24.27
C HIS A 90 -3.71 -17.61 23.47
N HIS A 91 -3.04 -18.68 23.85
CA HIS A 91 -1.86 -19.18 23.12
C HIS A 91 -2.21 -19.59 21.69
N ARG A 92 -3.33 -20.28 21.47
CA ARG A 92 -3.84 -20.60 20.11
C ARG A 92 -4.14 -19.34 19.30
N HIS A 93 -4.76 -18.34 19.92
CA HIS A 93 -5.06 -17.07 19.26
C HIS A 93 -3.79 -16.31 18.86
N VAL A 94 -2.84 -16.13 19.78
CA VAL A 94 -1.55 -15.49 19.49
C VAL A 94 -0.78 -16.30 18.45
N GLY A 95 -0.78 -17.63 18.56
CA GLY A 95 -0.19 -18.53 17.56
C GLY A 95 -0.77 -18.32 16.17
N SER A 96 -2.09 -18.22 16.04
CA SER A 96 -2.75 -17.91 14.76
C SER A 96 -2.38 -16.53 14.21
N LEU A 97 -2.26 -15.51 15.06
CA LEU A 97 -1.82 -14.17 14.63
C LEU A 97 -0.37 -14.16 14.13
N VAL A 98 0.51 -14.90 14.80
CA VAL A 98 1.90 -15.05 14.37
C VAL A 98 1.97 -15.81 13.04
N GLN A 99 1.19 -16.88 12.90
CA GLN A 99 1.08 -17.61 11.63
C GLN A 99 0.54 -16.72 10.50
N ASP A 100 -0.46 -15.88 10.77
CA ASP A 100 -0.98 -14.89 9.81
C ASP A 100 0.12 -13.89 9.39
N ILE A 101 0.92 -13.40 10.34
CA ILE A 101 2.05 -12.49 10.07
C ILE A 101 3.10 -13.18 9.21
N ASP A 102 3.49 -14.41 9.56
CA ASP A 102 4.49 -15.18 8.80
C ASP A 102 3.98 -15.51 7.39
N ALA A 103 2.70 -15.83 7.24
CA ALA A 103 2.07 -16.02 5.93
C ALA A 103 2.08 -14.71 5.11
N MET A 104 1.75 -13.56 5.71
CA MET A 104 1.82 -12.28 5.02
C MET A 104 3.28 -11.90 4.65
N ARG A 105 4.27 -12.17 5.50
CA ARG A 105 5.69 -11.96 5.15
C ARG A 105 6.12 -12.83 3.98
N ALA A 106 5.60 -14.05 3.88
CA ALA A 106 5.84 -14.94 2.75
C ALA A 106 5.17 -14.43 1.45
N ASP A 107 3.95 -13.88 1.54
CA ASP A 107 3.24 -13.29 0.39
C ASP A 107 3.89 -11.99 -0.10
N PHE A 108 4.51 -11.22 0.81
CA PHE A 108 5.16 -9.94 0.53
C PHE A 108 6.65 -9.99 0.91
N PRO A 109 7.48 -10.78 0.21
CA PRO A 109 8.89 -10.92 0.57
C PRO A 109 9.67 -9.62 0.33
N VAL A 110 10.81 -9.50 1.02
CA VAL A 110 11.83 -8.49 0.66
C VAL A 110 12.42 -8.91 -0.68
N GLN A 111 12.31 -8.05 -1.69
CA GLN A 111 12.83 -8.25 -3.03
C GLN A 111 14.03 -7.34 -3.25
N SER A 112 15.06 -7.85 -3.94
CA SER A 112 16.17 -7.01 -4.36
C SER A 112 15.82 -6.29 -5.66
N LEU A 113 16.14 -4.99 -5.73
CA LEU A 113 16.06 -4.18 -6.94
C LEU A 113 17.31 -4.24 -7.80
N LYS A 114 18.39 -4.88 -7.33
CA LYS A 114 19.70 -4.81 -7.98
C LYS A 114 19.67 -5.20 -9.45
N GLU A 115 19.00 -6.30 -9.80
CA GLU A 115 18.90 -6.72 -11.21
C GLU A 115 18.09 -5.73 -12.05
N ARG A 116 17.03 -5.15 -11.46
CA ARG A 116 16.15 -4.17 -12.15
C ARG A 116 16.85 -2.82 -12.35
N LEU A 117 17.72 -2.45 -11.43
CA LEU A 117 18.46 -1.18 -11.45
C LEU A 117 19.87 -1.31 -12.03
N ARG A 118 20.32 -2.52 -12.37
CA ARG A 118 21.65 -2.80 -12.93
C ARG A 118 21.98 -1.87 -14.10
N PHE A 119 20.99 -1.60 -14.94
CA PHE A 119 21.17 -0.70 -16.07
C PHE A 119 21.63 0.71 -15.64
N HIS A 120 21.10 1.25 -14.53
CA HIS A 120 21.48 2.56 -14.01
C HIS A 120 22.91 2.59 -13.45
N GLU A 121 23.40 1.45 -12.95
CA GLU A 121 24.80 1.31 -12.53
C GLU A 121 25.74 1.33 -13.74
N GLU A 122 25.33 0.70 -14.84
CA GLU A 122 26.10 0.64 -16.09
C GLU A 122 26.05 1.97 -16.88
N HIS A 123 24.96 2.74 -16.74
CA HIS A 123 24.72 4.00 -17.47
C HIS A 123 24.30 5.11 -16.50
N PRO A 124 25.25 5.68 -15.73
CA PRO A 124 24.94 6.72 -14.76
C PRO A 124 24.39 7.96 -15.47
N VAL A 125 23.25 8.45 -14.97
CA VAL A 125 22.67 9.70 -15.46
C VAL A 125 23.59 10.85 -15.05
N ALA A 126 23.91 11.73 -16.00
CA ALA A 126 24.75 12.90 -15.73
C ALA A 126 24.18 13.72 -14.56
N GLY A 127 25.00 13.91 -13.52
CA GLY A 127 24.61 14.61 -12.28
C GLY A 127 24.04 13.72 -11.15
N GLY A 128 23.98 12.39 -11.33
CA GLY A 128 23.40 11.45 -10.34
C GLY A 128 24.23 11.21 -9.07
N GLU A 129 25.56 11.19 -9.15
CA GLU A 129 26.43 10.79 -8.01
C GLU A 129 26.27 11.69 -6.77
N ALA A 130 26.04 12.99 -6.95
CA ALA A 130 25.89 13.92 -5.83
C ALA A 130 24.52 13.82 -5.12
N ALA A 131 23.50 13.26 -5.79
CA ALA A 131 22.14 13.21 -5.28
C ALA A 131 21.87 12.00 -4.37
N SER A 132 22.55 10.86 -4.60
CA SER A 132 22.22 9.59 -3.92
C SER A 132 22.47 9.63 -2.40
N THR A 133 23.51 10.34 -1.94
CA THR A 133 23.85 10.39 -0.51
C THR A 133 22.95 11.32 0.33
N ALA A 134 22.28 12.28 -0.30
CA ALA A 134 21.49 13.29 0.42
C ALA A 134 20.02 12.87 0.63
N SER A 135 19.47 12.05 -0.26
CA SER A 135 18.04 11.73 -0.28
C SER A 135 17.59 10.73 0.79
N PHE A 136 18.48 9.84 1.26
CA PHE A 136 18.09 8.75 2.17
C PHE A 136 17.79 9.23 3.60
N ALA A 137 18.21 10.43 3.99
CA ALA A 137 18.14 10.91 5.37
C ALA A 137 16.81 11.58 5.77
N THR A 138 15.86 11.79 4.85
CA THR A 138 14.71 12.71 5.09
C THR A 138 13.31 12.17 4.79
N SER A 139 13.10 10.86 4.68
CA SER A 139 11.75 10.29 4.42
C SER A 139 10.73 10.42 5.57
N GLY A 140 11.12 10.98 6.73
CA GLY A 140 10.28 11.12 7.92
C GLY A 140 9.10 12.11 7.83
N GLY A 141 8.92 12.81 6.69
CA GLY A 141 7.88 13.83 6.51
C GLY A 141 6.60 13.37 5.80
N ARG A 142 6.58 12.18 5.19
CA ARG A 142 5.42 11.75 4.40
C ARG A 142 4.30 11.28 5.32
N ARG A 143 3.09 11.79 5.07
CA ARG A 143 1.85 11.12 5.47
C ARG A 143 1.90 9.74 4.83
N TYR A 144 2.41 8.76 5.57
CA TYR A 144 2.60 7.40 5.12
C TYR A 144 1.38 6.95 4.31
N ALA A 145 1.57 6.72 3.00
CA ALA A 145 0.58 6.01 2.21
C ALA A 145 0.25 4.74 3.01
N SER A 146 -1.03 4.53 3.30
CA SER A 146 -1.44 3.62 4.38
C SER A 146 -0.94 2.19 4.19
N ARG A 147 -0.49 1.84 2.98
CA ARG A 147 0.11 0.55 2.64
C ARG A 147 1.61 0.47 2.98
N ALA A 148 2.43 1.44 2.60
CA ALA A 148 3.89 1.42 2.83
C ALA A 148 4.23 1.24 4.32
N TRP A 149 3.59 2.01 5.20
CA TRP A 149 3.75 1.86 6.66
C TRP A 149 3.32 0.49 7.19
N LYS A 150 2.29 -0.11 6.60
CA LYS A 150 1.87 -1.47 7.00
C LYS A 150 2.86 -2.53 6.53
N LEU A 151 3.48 -2.35 5.36
CA LEU A 151 4.53 -3.22 4.85
C LEU A 151 5.81 -3.11 5.68
N GLU A 152 6.23 -1.89 6.01
CA GLU A 152 7.33 -1.62 6.95
C GLU A 152 7.08 -2.36 8.27
N ARG A 153 5.92 -2.10 8.89
CA ARG A 153 5.55 -2.70 10.16
C ARG A 153 5.42 -4.21 10.08
N LEU A 154 4.95 -4.76 8.97
CA LEU A 154 4.90 -6.21 8.76
C LEU A 154 6.30 -6.83 8.85
N HIS A 155 7.32 -6.15 8.32
CA HIS A 155 8.71 -6.64 8.25
C HIS A 155 9.62 -6.16 9.38
N ASP A 156 9.13 -5.33 10.27
CA ASP A 156 9.82 -5.02 11.52
C ASP A 156 9.74 -6.22 12.47
N GLU A 157 10.90 -6.74 12.91
CA GLU A 157 10.93 -7.84 13.89
C GLU A 157 10.30 -7.44 15.22
N SER A 158 10.41 -6.15 15.59
CA SER A 158 9.77 -5.64 16.81
C SER A 158 8.24 -5.79 16.76
N TYR A 159 7.64 -5.80 15.57
CA TYR A 159 6.21 -6.02 15.41
C TYR A 159 5.79 -7.44 15.79
N LYS A 160 6.51 -8.44 15.27
CA LYS A 160 6.23 -9.86 15.57
C LYS A 160 6.45 -10.13 17.06
N ASP A 161 7.56 -9.66 17.62
CA ASP A 161 7.88 -9.81 19.04
C ASP A 161 6.81 -9.15 19.92
N PHE A 162 6.37 -7.95 19.55
CA PHE A 162 5.33 -7.25 20.29
C PHE A 162 3.99 -8.00 20.20
N VAL A 163 3.56 -8.44 19.03
CA VAL A 163 2.32 -9.21 18.84
C VAL A 163 2.35 -10.52 19.63
N ALA A 164 3.51 -11.17 19.71
CA ALA A 164 3.72 -12.41 20.46
C ALA A 164 3.86 -12.20 21.99
N ALA A 165 4.11 -10.96 22.45
CA ALA A 165 4.33 -10.69 23.87
C ALA A 165 3.05 -10.89 24.70
N ALA A 166 3.20 -11.60 25.83
CA ALA A 166 2.11 -11.87 26.76
C ALA A 166 1.50 -10.57 27.33
N GLY A 167 0.17 -10.51 27.40
CA GLY A 167 -0.59 -9.40 27.97
C GLY A 167 -1.33 -8.55 26.92
N PHE A 168 -0.61 -7.79 26.09
CA PHE A 168 -1.23 -6.70 25.28
C PHE A 168 -0.78 -6.52 23.85
N GLY A 169 0.15 -7.36 23.40
CA GLY A 169 0.76 -7.25 22.08
C GLY A 169 -0.24 -6.97 20.97
N SER A 170 -1.23 -7.85 20.88
CA SER A 170 -2.25 -7.84 19.84
C SER A 170 -3.32 -6.76 19.98
N VAL A 171 -3.59 -6.26 21.20
CA VAL A 171 -4.69 -5.32 21.48
C VAL A 171 -4.25 -3.86 21.30
N ARG A 172 -2.97 -3.57 21.56
CA ARG A 172 -2.42 -2.20 21.48
C ARG A 172 -1.84 -1.88 20.10
N MET A 173 -1.60 -2.89 19.27
CA MET A 173 -1.07 -2.68 17.94
C MET A 173 -2.18 -2.57 16.91
N VAL A 174 -2.06 -1.60 16.02
CA VAL A 174 -2.81 -1.62 14.76
C VAL A 174 -2.50 -2.92 14.05
N ARG A 175 -3.52 -3.75 13.86
CA ARG A 175 -3.42 -5.04 13.17
C ARG A 175 -3.25 -4.78 11.68
N VAL A 176 -2.15 -5.25 11.11
CA VAL A 176 -1.99 -5.32 9.66
C VAL A 176 -2.91 -6.43 9.14
N ARG A 177 -3.77 -6.11 8.20
CA ARG A 177 -4.67 -7.07 7.55
C ARG A 177 -4.18 -7.32 6.12
N ARG A 178 -4.24 -8.56 5.66
CA ARG A 178 -3.88 -8.91 4.27
C ARG A 178 -4.58 -8.02 3.24
N SER A 179 -5.89 -7.80 3.39
CA SER A 179 -6.70 -6.94 2.50
C SER A 179 -6.25 -5.48 2.44
N SER A 180 -5.40 -5.03 3.38
CA SER A 180 -4.86 -3.67 3.40
C SER A 180 -3.44 -3.58 2.80
N LEU A 181 -2.89 -4.71 2.37
CA LEU A 181 -1.61 -4.87 1.67
C LEU A 181 -1.81 -5.30 0.21
N GLU A 182 -2.90 -6.01 -0.08
CA GLU A 182 -3.27 -6.41 -1.43
C GLU A 182 -3.68 -5.19 -2.27
N LEU A 183 -3.14 -5.12 -3.48
CA LEU A 183 -3.53 -4.16 -4.50
C LEU A 183 -4.45 -4.82 -5.51
N PRO A 184 -5.31 -4.05 -6.21
CA PRO A 184 -6.00 -4.56 -7.39
C PRO A 184 -4.97 -5.05 -8.41
N LYS A 185 -5.12 -6.30 -8.85
CA LYS A 185 -4.27 -6.86 -9.90
C LYS A 185 -4.31 -5.96 -11.13
N LEU A 186 -3.13 -5.62 -11.66
CA LEU A 186 -3.03 -4.96 -12.95
C LEU A 186 -3.61 -5.90 -14.01
N VAL A 187 -4.67 -5.43 -14.67
CA VAL A 187 -5.24 -6.08 -15.83
C VAL A 187 -4.70 -5.34 -17.04
N ARG A 188 -4.37 -6.08 -18.11
CA ARG A 188 -4.02 -5.45 -19.38
C ARG A 188 -5.20 -4.66 -19.89
N THR A 189 -5.02 -3.36 -19.94
CA THR A 189 -6.03 -2.42 -20.41
C THR A 189 -5.58 -1.95 -21.80
N PRO A 190 -6.35 -2.25 -22.86
CA PRO A 190 -6.06 -1.72 -24.18
C PRO A 190 -6.14 -0.19 -24.15
N VAL A 191 -5.26 0.50 -24.86
CA VAL A 191 -5.17 1.97 -24.83
C VAL A 191 -6.51 2.62 -25.25
N ALA A 192 -7.07 2.13 -26.36
CA ALA A 192 -8.36 2.51 -26.88
C ALA A 192 -9.29 1.28 -26.90
N SER A 193 -10.57 1.49 -26.59
CA SER A 193 -11.56 0.46 -26.91
C SER A 193 -11.53 0.23 -28.41
N ARG A 194 -11.41 -1.04 -28.83
CA ARG A 194 -11.41 -1.45 -30.24
C ARG A 194 -12.66 -0.98 -31.00
N ASP A 195 -13.69 -0.57 -30.27
CA ASP A 195 -14.98 -0.13 -30.80
C ASP A 195 -15.03 1.37 -31.14
N LEU A 196 -13.98 2.15 -30.85
CA LEU A 196 -13.97 3.59 -31.08
C LEU A 196 -13.74 3.93 -32.55
N CYS A 197 -14.71 4.62 -33.14
CA CYS A 197 -14.58 5.23 -34.46
C CYS A 197 -14.00 6.64 -34.34
N PHE A 198 -12.69 6.78 -34.56
CA PHE A 198 -12.04 8.10 -34.62
C PHE A 198 -12.43 8.87 -35.89
N ASP A 199 -12.70 10.17 -35.74
CA ASP A 199 -12.99 11.03 -36.87
C ASP A 199 -11.73 11.61 -37.51
N ASN A 200 -11.24 10.95 -38.56
CA ASN A 200 -10.06 11.45 -39.29
C ASN A 200 -10.40 12.57 -40.29
N ARG A 201 -11.63 13.11 -40.30
CA ARG A 201 -12.01 14.23 -41.18
C ARG A 201 -11.49 15.54 -40.60
N GLU A 202 -10.88 16.35 -41.44
CA GLU A 202 -10.53 17.73 -41.10
C GLU A 202 -11.79 18.59 -41.10
N VAL A 203 -12.13 19.14 -39.94
CA VAL A 203 -13.27 20.05 -39.76
C VAL A 203 -12.72 21.42 -39.41
N PRO A 204 -12.83 22.43 -40.30
CA PRO A 204 -12.38 23.78 -40.02
C PRO A 204 -13.04 24.32 -38.75
N GLY A 205 -12.23 24.89 -37.85
CA GLY A 205 -12.72 25.42 -36.57
C GLY A 205 -13.10 24.38 -35.53
N ARG A 206 -12.70 23.10 -35.71
CA ARG A 206 -12.83 22.07 -34.67
C ARG A 206 -12.21 22.55 -33.37
N ALA A 207 -12.98 22.48 -32.29
CA ALA A 207 -12.51 22.81 -30.96
C ALA A 207 -11.44 21.79 -30.52
N LYS A 208 -10.26 22.31 -30.15
CA LYS A 208 -9.17 21.51 -29.61
C LYS A 208 -9.13 21.64 -28.07
N PRO A 209 -8.69 20.60 -27.35
CA PRO A 209 -8.32 20.71 -25.94
C PRO A 209 -7.38 21.88 -25.71
N THR A 210 -7.56 22.57 -24.58
CA THR A 210 -6.62 23.61 -24.16
C THR A 210 -5.32 22.97 -23.65
N GLU A 211 -4.26 23.77 -23.57
CA GLU A 211 -3.01 23.33 -22.95
C GLU A 211 -3.21 22.86 -21.50
N SER A 212 -4.12 23.50 -20.75
CA SER A 212 -4.50 23.06 -19.40
C SER A 212 -5.12 21.66 -19.39
N ASP A 213 -6.00 21.35 -20.34
CA ASP A 213 -6.65 20.04 -20.43
C ASP A 213 -5.62 18.93 -20.73
N LEU A 214 -4.69 19.22 -21.64
CA LEU A 214 -3.61 18.31 -22.03
C LEU A 214 -2.62 18.07 -20.87
N ASN A 215 -2.28 19.13 -20.13
CA ASN A 215 -1.48 19.01 -18.90
C ASN A 215 -2.20 18.17 -17.83
N GLN A 216 -3.50 18.39 -17.62
CA GLN A 216 -4.27 17.59 -16.66
C GLN A 216 -4.34 16.11 -17.05
N LEU A 217 -4.54 15.81 -18.34
CA LEU A 217 -4.49 14.44 -18.87
C LEU A 217 -3.14 13.79 -18.58
N HIS A 218 -2.04 14.48 -18.87
CA HIS A 218 -0.69 13.98 -18.63
C HIS A 218 -0.43 13.75 -17.13
N LEU A 219 -0.78 14.71 -16.27
CA LEU A 219 -0.62 14.60 -14.82
C LEU A 219 -1.44 13.45 -14.23
N ALA A 220 -2.65 13.21 -14.75
CA ALA A 220 -3.48 12.07 -14.33
C ALA A 220 -2.82 10.74 -14.69
N GLY A 221 -2.31 10.60 -15.92
CA GLY A 221 -1.58 9.41 -16.36
C GLY A 221 -0.28 9.19 -15.57
N MET A 222 0.47 10.27 -15.31
CA MET A 222 1.65 10.25 -14.44
C MET A 222 1.30 9.75 -13.04
N LYS A 223 0.28 10.33 -12.40
CA LYS A 223 -0.15 9.94 -11.05
C LYS A 223 -0.48 8.44 -10.96
N GLU A 224 -1.09 7.87 -12.00
CA GLU A 224 -1.38 6.45 -12.04
C GLU A 224 -0.10 5.61 -12.25
N PHE A 225 0.78 6.04 -13.16
CA PHE A 225 2.05 5.38 -13.42
C PHE A 225 2.96 5.32 -12.18
N ILE A 226 3.05 6.42 -11.44
CA ILE A 226 3.82 6.54 -10.19
C ILE A 226 2.93 6.43 -8.93
N ASP A 227 1.93 5.53 -8.93
CA ASP A 227 1.09 5.31 -7.74
C ASP A 227 1.92 4.87 -6.53
N ASP A 228 2.03 5.76 -5.53
CA ASP A 228 2.77 5.54 -4.29
C ASP A 228 2.31 4.25 -3.55
N ASN A 229 1.06 3.83 -3.71
CA ASN A 229 0.60 2.58 -3.09
C ASN A 229 1.24 1.36 -3.76
N ARG A 230 1.57 1.42 -5.05
CA ARG A 230 2.19 0.33 -5.81
C ARG A 230 3.70 0.24 -5.57
N MET A 231 4.37 1.34 -5.25
CA MET A 231 5.81 1.35 -4.95
C MET A 231 6.21 0.47 -3.75
N GLY A 232 5.27 0.17 -2.85
CA GLY A 232 5.56 -0.66 -1.68
C GLY A 232 6.30 0.11 -0.60
N PHE A 233 7.21 -0.56 0.10
CA PHE A 233 8.09 0.05 1.11
C PHE A 233 9.55 -0.19 0.74
N ASP A 234 10.31 0.89 0.63
CA ASP A 234 11.75 0.89 0.40
C ASP A 234 12.53 0.58 1.68
N ARG A 235 13.32 -0.50 1.66
CA ARG A 235 14.18 -0.93 2.76
C ARG A 235 15.64 -0.68 2.40
N GLY A 236 15.95 0.56 2.00
CA GLY A 236 17.26 0.91 1.44
C GLY A 236 17.27 0.93 -0.09
N PRO A 237 18.42 1.28 -0.69
CA PRO A 237 18.54 1.50 -2.13
C PRO A 237 18.29 0.24 -2.96
N ASP A 238 18.58 -0.94 -2.40
CA ASP A 238 18.58 -2.20 -3.13
C ASP A 238 17.42 -3.11 -2.80
N PHE A 239 16.54 -2.75 -1.87
CA PHE A 239 15.51 -3.65 -1.34
C PHE A 239 14.16 -2.97 -1.22
N VAL A 240 13.12 -3.66 -1.65
CA VAL A 240 11.72 -3.22 -1.54
C VAL A 240 10.84 -4.35 -1.04
N ILE A 241 9.74 -3.99 -0.41
CA ILE A 241 8.71 -4.92 0.06
C ILE A 241 7.39 -4.56 -0.62
N GLY A 242 6.73 -5.54 -1.23
CA GLY A 242 5.41 -5.36 -1.84
C GLY A 242 5.38 -4.38 -3.02
N PHE A 243 6.50 -4.24 -3.72
CA PHE A 243 6.62 -3.43 -4.94
C PHE A 243 5.84 -4.06 -6.09
N GLU A 244 5.02 -3.25 -6.76
CA GLU A 244 4.46 -3.53 -8.08
C GLU A 244 5.07 -2.55 -9.10
N PRO A 245 5.48 -3.02 -10.28
CA PRO A 245 6.06 -2.17 -11.33
C PRO A 245 5.15 -1.00 -11.72
N HIS A 246 5.75 0.14 -12.08
CA HIS A 246 5.02 1.30 -12.60
C HIS A 246 4.20 0.92 -13.83
N ALA A 247 2.93 1.29 -13.84
CA ALA A 247 2.01 0.99 -14.91
C ALA A 247 0.85 1.98 -14.93
N VAL A 248 0.33 2.27 -16.11
CA VAL A 248 -0.94 2.99 -16.26
C VAL A 248 -2.05 1.94 -16.27
N ALA A 249 -2.81 1.83 -15.18
CA ALA A 249 -3.79 0.75 -15.02
C ALA A 249 -5.11 1.01 -15.77
N SER A 250 -5.41 2.27 -16.10
CA SER A 250 -6.70 2.71 -16.62
C SER A 250 -6.52 3.62 -17.84
N SER A 251 -7.39 3.48 -18.84
CA SER A 251 -7.36 4.37 -20.00
C SER A 251 -7.65 5.80 -19.56
N PRO A 252 -6.88 6.81 -20.01
CA PRO A 252 -7.14 8.19 -19.65
C PRO A 252 -8.55 8.64 -20.02
N ALA A 253 -9.18 9.42 -19.15
CA ALA A 253 -10.52 9.93 -19.39
C ALA A 253 -10.56 10.80 -20.67
N PRO A 254 -11.64 10.73 -21.47
CA PRO A 254 -11.80 11.62 -22.61
C PRO A 254 -11.81 13.10 -22.20
N ILE A 255 -11.20 13.96 -23.00
CA ILE A 255 -11.23 15.41 -22.82
C ILE A 255 -12.39 15.97 -23.64
N ARG A 256 -13.17 16.87 -23.04
CA ARG A 256 -14.21 17.62 -23.76
C ARG A 256 -13.70 19.01 -24.11
N ALA A 257 -13.73 19.36 -25.40
CA ALA A 257 -13.42 20.68 -25.91
C ALA A 257 -14.66 21.22 -26.65
N ASN A 258 -15.46 22.05 -25.99
CA ASN A 258 -16.81 22.42 -26.45
C ASN A 258 -17.67 21.17 -26.71
N ASP A 259 -18.21 21.02 -27.92
CA ASP A 259 -19.04 19.88 -28.34
C ASP A 259 -18.22 18.69 -28.87
N GLU A 260 -16.89 18.78 -28.85
CA GLU A 260 -15.99 17.73 -29.34
C GLU A 260 -15.42 16.91 -28.17
N THR A 261 -15.41 15.59 -28.32
CA THR A 261 -14.79 14.67 -27.36
C THR A 261 -13.50 14.12 -27.95
N TRP A 262 -12.38 14.36 -27.28
CA TRP A 262 -11.06 13.87 -27.64
C TRP A 262 -10.68 12.69 -26.75
N GLN A 263 -10.16 11.63 -27.35
CA GLN A 263 -9.73 10.44 -26.62
C GLN A 263 -8.32 10.02 -27.06
N VAL A 264 -7.58 9.46 -26.12
CA VAL A 264 -6.27 8.87 -26.36
C VAL A 264 -6.45 7.63 -27.24
N ALA A 265 -6.00 7.73 -28.49
CA ALA A 265 -5.99 6.63 -29.45
C ALA A 265 -4.75 5.76 -29.28
N ARG A 266 -3.63 6.35 -28.84
CA ARG A 266 -2.35 5.68 -28.61
C ARG A 266 -1.63 6.32 -27.44
N LEU A 267 -0.98 5.51 -26.61
CA LEU A 267 -0.18 5.92 -25.47
C LEU A 267 1.02 4.98 -25.36
N GLU A 268 2.20 5.52 -25.59
CA GLU A 268 3.46 4.77 -25.58
C GLU A 268 4.44 5.34 -24.56
N LEU A 269 5.33 4.49 -24.06
CA LEU A 269 6.40 4.89 -23.16
C LEU A 269 7.70 5.09 -23.96
N VAL A 270 8.26 6.29 -23.88
CA VAL A 270 9.58 6.64 -24.38
C VAL A 270 10.61 6.38 -23.28
N SER A 271 11.50 5.44 -23.55
CA SER A 271 12.65 5.13 -22.71
C SER A 271 13.82 6.02 -23.06
N LEU A 272 14.30 6.77 -22.06
CA LEU A 272 15.52 7.59 -22.18
C LEU A 272 16.71 6.97 -21.47
N LEU A 273 16.43 6.09 -20.51
CA LEU A 273 17.47 5.49 -19.68
C LEU A 273 17.84 4.13 -20.25
N ARG A 274 16.92 3.17 -20.40
CA ARG A 274 17.21 1.73 -20.58
C ARG A 274 17.97 1.31 -21.86
N HIS A 275 18.19 2.20 -22.82
CA HIS A 275 18.82 1.89 -24.10
C HIS A 275 19.91 2.93 -24.40
N ASP A 276 20.93 2.53 -25.16
CA ASP A 276 22.02 3.44 -25.59
C ASP A 276 21.50 4.67 -26.35
N GLU A 277 20.39 4.50 -27.07
CA GLU A 277 19.66 5.56 -27.75
C GLU A 277 18.20 5.56 -27.29
N PRO A 278 17.52 6.72 -27.19
CA PRO A 278 16.10 6.76 -26.87
C PRO A 278 15.23 5.86 -27.76
N ARG A 279 14.36 5.06 -27.13
CA ARG A 279 13.45 4.10 -27.81
C ARG A 279 12.02 4.27 -27.32
N VAL A 280 11.06 3.98 -28.19
CA VAL A 280 9.64 3.92 -27.83
C VAL A 280 9.18 2.48 -27.75
N TYR A 281 8.54 2.11 -26.65
CA TYR A 281 7.86 0.82 -26.50
C TYR A 281 6.51 0.84 -27.20
N VAL A 282 6.32 -0.10 -28.12
CA VAL A 282 5.11 -0.19 -28.96
C VAL A 282 4.22 -1.29 -28.40
N SER A 283 3.01 -0.93 -27.97
CA SER A 283 2.02 -1.85 -27.43
C SER A 283 0.60 -1.37 -27.77
N ASP A 284 -0.32 -2.32 -27.91
CA ASP A 284 -1.77 -2.04 -27.98
C ASP A 284 -2.38 -1.83 -26.57
N ASP A 285 -1.65 -2.25 -25.54
CA ASP A 285 -1.99 -2.11 -24.13
C ASP A 285 -1.31 -0.89 -23.50
N LEU A 286 -1.87 -0.38 -22.40
CA LEU A 286 -1.29 0.72 -21.64
C LEU A 286 0.12 0.36 -21.10
N PRO A 287 1.02 1.36 -20.96
CA PRO A 287 2.39 1.12 -20.49
C PRO A 287 2.47 0.39 -19.15
N ASN A 288 3.28 -0.66 -19.09
CA ASN A 288 3.60 -1.43 -17.88
C ASN A 288 5.07 -1.82 -17.87
N LEU A 289 5.81 -1.42 -16.83
CA LEU A 289 7.25 -1.67 -16.73
C LEU A 289 7.63 -3.16 -16.64
N ASP A 290 6.73 -4.03 -16.14
CA ASP A 290 7.00 -5.47 -15.98
C ASP A 290 7.10 -6.20 -17.33
N GLU A 291 6.46 -5.65 -18.37
CA GLU A 291 6.34 -6.32 -19.68
C GLU A 291 7.39 -5.85 -20.69
N LEU A 292 8.12 -4.77 -20.37
CA LEU A 292 9.00 -4.07 -21.31
C LEU A 292 10.13 -4.90 -21.91
N GLU A 293 10.54 -5.98 -21.25
CA GLU A 293 11.58 -6.89 -21.79
C GLU A 293 11.12 -7.58 -23.08
N GLN A 294 9.81 -7.81 -23.20
CA GLN A 294 9.20 -8.51 -24.33
C GLN A 294 8.46 -7.56 -25.27
N THR A 295 8.20 -6.33 -24.82
CA THR A 295 7.53 -5.31 -25.64
C THR A 295 8.45 -4.87 -26.79
N PRO A 296 8.00 -4.93 -28.05
CA PRO A 296 8.81 -4.47 -29.18
C PRO A 296 9.09 -2.97 -29.06
N THR A 297 10.28 -2.57 -29.50
CA THR A 297 10.70 -1.16 -29.49
C THR A 297 10.90 -0.63 -30.90
N ARG A 298 10.65 0.67 -31.08
CA ARG A 298 11.00 1.42 -32.29
C ARG A 298 11.90 2.63 -31.94
N PRO A 299 12.67 3.18 -32.91
CA PRO A 299 13.32 4.47 -32.72
C PRO A 299 12.29 5.60 -32.55
N LEU A 300 12.74 6.73 -31.99
CA LEU A 300 11.95 7.96 -31.98
C LEU A 300 11.59 8.39 -33.41
N ASP A 301 10.37 8.83 -33.63
CA ASP A 301 9.99 9.47 -34.89
C ASP A 301 10.40 10.96 -34.93
N GLU A 302 10.01 11.66 -36.00
CA GLU A 302 10.38 13.07 -36.22
C GLU A 302 9.80 14.00 -35.14
N PHE A 303 8.55 13.79 -34.73
CA PHE A 303 7.89 14.61 -33.71
C PHE A 303 8.57 14.43 -32.36
N GLU A 304 8.74 13.17 -31.94
CA GLU A 304 9.34 12.82 -30.65
C GLU A 304 10.77 13.34 -30.53
N ARG A 305 11.57 13.16 -31.58
CA ARG A 305 12.97 13.62 -31.62
C ARG A 305 13.08 15.14 -31.58
N THR A 306 12.22 15.84 -32.32
CA THR A 306 12.25 17.32 -32.39
C THR A 306 11.86 17.94 -31.05
N HIS A 307 10.95 17.32 -30.31
CA HIS A 307 10.41 17.88 -29.08
C HIS A 307 11.03 17.33 -27.79
N LEU A 308 11.84 16.27 -27.86
CA LEU A 308 12.55 15.74 -26.68
C LEU A 308 13.42 16.79 -26.00
N ALA A 309 14.14 17.60 -26.77
CA ALA A 309 14.98 18.67 -26.23
C ALA A 309 14.16 19.70 -25.42
N ALA A 310 12.89 19.91 -25.76
CA ALA A 310 12.03 20.81 -25.02
C ALA A 310 11.67 20.24 -23.64
N LEU A 311 11.43 18.92 -23.55
CA LEU A 311 11.29 18.22 -22.26
C LEU A 311 12.60 18.21 -21.48
N GLU A 312 13.77 18.13 -22.11
CA GLU A 312 15.05 18.27 -21.40
C GLU A 312 15.21 19.67 -20.77
N ASN A 313 14.58 20.69 -21.35
CA ASN A 313 14.55 22.07 -20.87
C ASN A 313 13.32 22.38 -19.98
N ASP A 314 12.95 21.43 -19.12
CA ASP A 314 11.92 21.58 -18.08
C ASP A 314 10.48 21.85 -18.58
N GLN A 315 10.17 21.65 -19.86
CA GLN A 315 8.78 21.60 -20.29
C GLN A 315 8.13 20.29 -19.84
N GLU A 316 6.89 20.36 -19.38
CA GLU A 316 6.14 19.17 -18.95
C GLU A 316 5.41 18.49 -20.11
N VAL A 317 4.84 19.28 -21.02
CA VAL A 317 4.07 18.80 -22.16
C VAL A 317 4.39 19.64 -23.38
N VAL A 318 4.51 18.98 -24.53
CA VAL A 318 4.69 19.59 -25.86
C VAL A 318 3.77 18.91 -26.86
N THR A 319 3.17 19.69 -27.75
CA THR A 319 2.09 19.22 -28.64
C THR A 319 2.33 19.63 -30.09
N SER A 320 1.78 18.85 -31.03
CA SER A 320 1.63 19.27 -32.42
C SER A 320 0.26 19.91 -32.64
N ASP A 321 0.20 20.91 -33.52
CA ASP A 321 -1.04 21.62 -33.86
C ASP A 321 -1.75 21.03 -35.09
N GLU A 322 -1.78 19.71 -35.19
CA GLU A 322 -2.45 19.03 -36.31
C GLU A 322 -4.00 19.08 -36.16
N PRO A 323 -4.78 19.18 -37.26
CA PRO A 323 -6.23 19.37 -37.16
C PRO A 323 -7.02 18.14 -36.70
N THR A 324 -6.56 16.92 -37.02
CA THR A 324 -7.31 15.66 -36.84
C THR A 324 -6.70 14.74 -35.79
N VAL A 325 -5.43 14.97 -35.45
CA VAL A 325 -4.69 14.25 -34.43
C VAL A 325 -3.98 15.31 -33.61
N ILE A 326 -3.99 15.19 -32.30
CA ILE A 326 -3.08 15.96 -31.45
C ILE A 326 -2.01 14.99 -31.00
N ARG A 327 -0.78 15.19 -31.47
CA ARG A 327 0.37 14.47 -30.97
C ARG A 327 0.89 15.20 -29.76
N MET A 328 1.17 14.48 -28.70
CA MET A 328 1.63 15.07 -27.44
C MET A 328 2.76 14.24 -26.87
N LEU A 329 3.80 14.90 -26.35
CA LEU A 329 4.88 14.27 -25.60
C LEU A 329 4.88 14.86 -24.19
N GLY A 330 4.75 14.02 -23.17
CA GLY A 330 4.68 14.44 -21.76
C GLY A 330 5.84 13.87 -20.95
N ALA A 331 6.49 14.67 -20.13
CA ALA A 331 7.68 14.29 -19.37
C ALA A 331 7.38 13.31 -18.22
N VAL A 332 8.18 12.26 -18.08
CA VAL A 332 8.21 11.43 -16.87
C VAL A 332 9.42 11.86 -16.05
N ARG A 333 9.19 12.68 -15.02
CA ARG A 333 10.26 13.22 -14.17
C ARG A 333 10.35 12.53 -12.82
N ALA A 334 11.56 12.48 -12.28
CA ALA A 334 11.81 12.01 -10.93
C ALA A 334 11.10 12.92 -9.91
N THR A 335 10.13 12.35 -9.20
CA THR A 335 9.52 12.97 -8.01
C THR A 335 10.34 12.63 -6.77
N GLU A 336 9.95 13.16 -5.61
CA GLU A 336 10.56 12.77 -4.33
C GLU A 336 10.42 11.26 -4.04
N THR A 337 9.36 10.62 -4.53
CA THR A 337 9.13 9.18 -4.34
C THR A 337 10.05 8.34 -5.22
N CYS A 338 10.38 8.82 -6.42
CA CYS A 338 11.36 8.17 -7.30
C CYS A 338 12.75 8.05 -6.67
N LEU A 339 13.12 8.98 -5.80
CA LEU A 339 14.46 9.03 -5.19
C LEU A 339 14.76 7.86 -4.24
N GLY A 340 13.72 7.13 -3.78
CA GLY A 340 13.90 5.95 -2.94
C GLY A 340 14.60 4.80 -3.68
N CYS A 341 14.41 4.72 -5.00
CA CYS A 341 14.97 3.67 -5.85
C CYS A 341 15.94 4.21 -6.91
N HIS A 342 15.75 5.44 -7.38
CA HIS A 342 16.56 6.03 -8.44
C HIS A 342 17.55 7.05 -7.88
N SER A 343 18.84 6.84 -8.15
CA SER A 343 19.92 7.75 -7.78
C SER A 343 20.06 8.91 -8.77
N VAL A 344 19.03 9.76 -8.84
CA VAL A 344 19.00 10.95 -9.71
C VAL A 344 18.55 12.18 -8.93
N PRO A 345 18.86 13.40 -9.39
CA PRO A 345 18.22 14.60 -8.86
C PRO A 345 16.70 14.59 -9.03
N GLN A 346 15.99 15.29 -8.13
CA GLN A 346 14.56 15.56 -8.35
C GLN A 346 14.39 16.36 -9.66
N LYS A 347 13.30 16.10 -10.38
CA LYS A 347 12.95 16.67 -11.69
C LYS A 347 13.77 16.17 -12.89
N THR A 348 14.75 15.29 -12.68
CA THR A 348 15.45 14.63 -13.79
C THR A 348 14.44 13.93 -14.70
N LEU A 349 14.59 14.14 -16.01
CA LEU A 349 13.77 13.49 -17.03
C LEU A 349 14.17 12.00 -17.14
N LEU A 350 13.28 11.11 -16.69
CA LEU A 350 13.49 9.65 -16.67
C LEU A 350 12.96 8.98 -17.95
N GLY A 351 11.98 9.60 -18.58
CA GLY A 351 11.28 9.08 -19.74
C GLY A 351 10.28 10.10 -20.27
N ALA A 352 9.44 9.68 -21.20
CA ALA A 352 8.28 10.46 -21.63
C ALA A 352 7.12 9.55 -22.03
N PHE A 353 5.90 10.07 -22.01
CA PHE A 353 4.75 9.46 -22.65
C PHE A 353 4.51 10.10 -24.00
N SER A 354 4.37 9.30 -25.05
CA SER A 354 3.97 9.74 -26.39
C SER A 354 2.50 9.40 -26.61
N TYR A 355 1.68 10.42 -26.87
CA TYR A 355 0.24 10.29 -27.03
C TYR A 355 -0.18 10.68 -28.45
N ASP A 356 -1.15 9.94 -28.99
CA ASP A 356 -1.96 10.40 -30.10
C ASP A 356 -3.41 10.56 -29.59
N LEU A 357 -3.93 11.77 -29.60
CA LEU A 357 -5.32 12.06 -29.27
C LEU A 357 -6.11 12.27 -30.56
N ARG A 358 -7.33 11.74 -30.62
CA ARG A 358 -8.22 11.89 -31.77
C ARG A 358 -9.65 12.22 -31.33
N PRO A 359 -10.39 12.97 -32.15
CA PRO A 359 -11.80 13.23 -31.89
C PRO A 359 -12.61 11.95 -32.10
N VAL A 360 -13.59 11.72 -31.23
CA VAL A 360 -14.49 10.56 -31.27
C VAL A 360 -15.75 10.94 -32.06
N ARG A 361 -16.19 10.09 -33.00
CA ARG A 361 -17.44 10.33 -33.72
C ARG A 361 -18.65 10.13 -32.81
N HIS A 362 -19.42 11.20 -32.57
CA HIS A 362 -20.66 11.13 -31.79
C HIS A 362 -21.80 10.40 -32.52
N ASP A 363 -21.83 10.44 -33.85
CA ASP A 363 -22.94 9.89 -34.67
C ASP A 363 -22.85 8.38 -34.97
N ALA A 364 -21.87 7.67 -34.39
CA ALA A 364 -21.72 6.25 -34.65
C ALA A 364 -22.89 5.46 -34.02
N PRO A 365 -23.72 4.75 -34.82
CA PRO A 365 -24.83 3.97 -34.29
C PRO A 365 -24.29 2.84 -33.40
N GLY A 366 -24.33 3.05 -32.09
CA GLY A 366 -23.72 2.17 -31.09
C GLY A 366 -23.17 2.89 -29.85
N SER A 367 -23.00 4.21 -29.90
CA SER A 367 -22.59 5.04 -28.74
C SER A 367 -23.68 5.22 -27.67
N ALA A 368 -24.63 4.28 -27.57
CA ALA A 368 -25.63 4.26 -26.51
C ALA A 368 -24.91 4.39 -25.18
N GLU A 369 -25.04 5.58 -24.59
CA GLU A 369 -24.51 6.07 -23.33
C GLU A 369 -23.90 4.93 -22.53
N VAL A 370 -22.59 4.69 -22.72
CA VAL A 370 -21.82 3.87 -21.79
C VAL A 370 -21.90 4.66 -20.51
N ALA A 371 -22.93 4.34 -19.72
CA ALA A 371 -23.14 4.93 -18.42
C ALA A 371 -21.82 4.77 -17.72
N VAL A 372 -21.12 5.89 -17.55
CA VAL A 372 -19.93 5.98 -16.72
C VAL A 372 -20.46 5.62 -15.34
N GLY A 373 -20.46 4.32 -15.06
CA GLY A 373 -20.95 3.77 -13.81
C GLY A 373 -20.14 4.49 -12.76
N SER A 374 -20.81 5.35 -12.00
CA SER A 374 -20.25 5.93 -10.80
C SER A 374 -19.69 4.77 -10.01
N SER A 375 -18.36 4.66 -10.01
CA SER A 375 -17.66 3.67 -9.23
C SER A 375 -18.18 3.82 -7.80
N PRO A 376 -18.74 2.77 -7.17
CA PRO A 376 -19.24 2.90 -5.82
C PRO A 376 -18.05 3.28 -4.93
N GLU A 377 -18.07 4.50 -4.39
CA GLU A 377 -17.20 4.89 -3.29
C GLU A 377 -17.30 3.80 -2.22
N LYS A 378 -16.18 3.14 -1.95
CA LYS A 378 -16.04 2.13 -0.90
C LYS A 378 -15.29 2.71 0.29
#